data_AF-A0AAV8YDC5-F1
#
_entry.id   AF-A0AAV8YDC5-F1
#
_cell.length_a   1.000
_cell.length_b   1.000
_cell.length_c   1.000
_cell.angle_alpha   90.00
_cell.angle_beta   90.00
_cell.angle_gamma   90.00
#
_symmetry.space_group_name_H-M   'P 1'
#
loop_
_entity.id
_entity.type
_entity.pdbx_description
1 polymer ?
#
loop_
_entity_poly.entity_id
_entity_poly.type
_entity_poly.pdbx_seq_one_letter_code
_entity_poly.pdbx_strand_id
1 'polypeptide(L)'
;MSRRVAAPNLVSQLTDWTIINKSAFVILIYKTKSFTRAANFNNEEEALLVSLVNKYKEKIECRKTDMMTNATKMETWKKIANEFNSSSEVSFRDAKILKNKYDNIKKRTKKACRRKVLSLFGTGGGPPEVIGRIGTDRNRRVVNIISSGVRAWFLQLEN
;
A
#
# COMPACT_ATOMS: atom_id res chain seq x y z
N MET A 1 80.44 -14.06 11.51
CA MET A 1 79.09 -14.38 12.06
C MET A 1 78.05 -13.75 11.15
N SER A 2 77.61 -14.47 10.11
CA SER A 2 76.62 -13.97 9.14
C SER A 2 75.28 -14.63 9.40
N ARG A 3 74.32 -13.90 9.98
CA ARG A 3 72.91 -14.33 9.97
C ARG A 3 72.28 -13.79 8.68
N ARG A 4 72.22 -14.63 7.65
CA ARG A 4 71.38 -14.39 6.47
C ARG A 4 69.92 -14.62 6.91
N VAL A 5 69.15 -13.56 7.11
CA VAL A 5 67.70 -13.65 7.28
C VAL A 5 67.11 -13.78 5.87
N ALA A 6 66.51 -14.92 5.57
CA ALA A 6 65.85 -15.16 4.29
C ALA A 6 64.64 -14.22 4.14
N ALA A 7 64.55 -13.51 3.01
CA ALA A 7 63.37 -12.72 2.68
C ALA A 7 62.17 -13.66 2.47
N PRO A 8 60.98 -13.33 3.00
CA PRO A 8 59.80 -14.16 2.78
C PRO A 8 59.39 -14.16 1.30
N ASN A 9 59.16 -15.36 0.79
CA ASN A 9 58.58 -15.68 -0.50
C ASN A 9 57.31 -14.83 -0.78
N LEU A 10 57.35 -14.04 -1.84
CA LEU A 10 56.27 -13.13 -2.31
C LEU A 10 55.03 -13.86 -2.89
N VAL A 11 55.09 -15.18 -3.06
CA VAL A 11 54.01 -16.01 -3.62
C VAL A 11 52.94 -16.34 -2.57
N SER A 12 53.24 -16.26 -1.27
CA SER A 12 52.23 -16.42 -0.20
C SER A 12 51.42 -15.14 0.08
N GLN A 13 51.83 -13.99 -0.47
CA GLN A 13 51.08 -12.74 -0.43
C GLN A 13 50.09 -12.61 -1.59
N LEU A 14 50.00 -13.62 -2.47
CA LEU A 14 49.23 -13.56 -3.72
C LEU A 14 48.28 -14.75 -3.92
N THR A 15 47.90 -15.42 -2.84
CA THR A 15 46.85 -16.45 -2.87
C THR A 15 45.78 -16.16 -1.82
N ASP A 16 44.94 -15.15 -2.06
CA ASP A 16 43.48 -15.30 -1.89
C ASP A 16 42.69 -14.11 -2.49
N TRP A 17 42.73 -13.97 -3.82
CA TRP A 17 41.86 -13.01 -4.52
C TRP A 17 40.40 -13.48 -4.60
N THR A 18 40.10 -14.68 -4.11
CA THR A 18 38.76 -15.31 -4.11
C THR A 18 37.83 -14.80 -3.01
N ILE A 19 38.32 -14.00 -2.05
CA ILE A 19 37.53 -13.56 -0.89
C ILE A 19 37.00 -12.12 -1.01
N ILE A 20 37.56 -11.28 -1.88
CA ILE A 20 37.12 -9.86 -1.97
C ILE A 20 35.86 -9.67 -2.84
N ASN A 21 35.53 -10.59 -3.75
CA ASN A 21 34.53 -10.31 -4.79
C ASN A 21 33.29 -11.23 -4.83
N LYS A 22 32.87 -11.78 -3.68
CA LYS A 22 31.48 -12.26 -3.53
C LYS A 22 30.61 -11.18 -2.91
N SER A 23 31.06 -10.56 -1.82
CA SER A 23 30.32 -9.50 -1.13
C SER A 23 30.13 -8.26 -2.00
N ALA A 24 31.16 -7.79 -2.71
CA ALA A 24 31.05 -6.65 -3.63
C ALA A 24 30.20 -6.94 -4.90
N PHE A 25 30.08 -8.21 -5.30
CA PHE A 25 29.21 -8.61 -6.41
C PHE A 25 27.74 -8.63 -5.98
N VAL A 26 27.42 -9.16 -4.79
CA VAL A 26 26.07 -9.00 -4.23
C VAL A 26 25.80 -7.50 -4.02
N ILE A 27 26.75 -6.76 -3.41
CA ILE A 27 27.03 -5.30 -3.54
C ILE A 27 26.29 -4.57 -4.66
N LEU A 28 26.77 -4.90 -5.86
CA LEU A 28 26.46 -4.25 -7.12
C LEU A 28 25.11 -4.72 -7.68
N ILE A 29 24.74 -5.98 -7.45
CA ILE A 29 23.44 -6.54 -7.86
C ILE A 29 22.28 -5.85 -7.13
N TYR A 30 22.42 -5.53 -5.83
CA TYR A 30 21.37 -4.78 -5.13
C TYR A 30 21.41 -3.26 -5.35
N LYS A 31 22.53 -2.69 -5.81
CA LYS A 31 22.65 -1.24 -6.03
C LYS A 31 22.07 -0.76 -7.38
N THR A 32 21.83 -1.66 -8.33
CA THR A 32 21.31 -1.32 -9.68
C THR A 32 19.82 -1.53 -9.88
N LYS A 33 19.07 -1.95 -8.85
CA LYS A 33 17.60 -1.99 -8.92
C LYS A 33 17.02 -0.63 -8.51
N SER A 34 17.18 0.37 -9.38
CA SER A 34 16.47 1.65 -9.25
C SER A 34 14.96 1.39 -9.32
N PHE A 35 14.30 1.34 -8.17
CA PHE A 35 12.85 1.23 -8.08
C PHE A 35 12.25 2.57 -8.49
N THR A 36 12.02 2.74 -9.80
CA THR A 36 11.16 3.82 -10.26
C THR A 36 9.83 3.70 -9.54
N ARG A 37 9.44 4.74 -8.80
CA ARG A 37 8.19 4.72 -8.04
C ARG A 37 7.06 4.48 -9.03
N ALA A 38 6.17 3.54 -8.71
CA ALA A 38 4.96 3.35 -9.50
C ALA A 38 4.22 4.69 -9.62
N ALA A 39 3.66 4.98 -10.80
CA ALA A 39 2.92 6.20 -11.03
C ALA A 39 1.85 6.40 -9.95
N ASN A 40 1.67 7.64 -9.48
CA ASN A 40 0.61 7.95 -8.53
C ASN A 40 -0.76 7.67 -9.14
N PHE A 41 -1.77 7.45 -8.30
CA PHE A 41 -3.16 7.33 -8.75
C PHE A 41 -3.74 8.73 -8.97
N ASN A 42 -4.39 8.95 -10.10
CA ASN A 42 -5.19 10.14 -10.34
C ASN A 42 -6.54 10.03 -9.60
N ASN A 43 -7.22 11.17 -9.42
CA ASN A 43 -8.54 11.23 -8.79
C ASN A 43 -9.59 10.42 -9.57
N GLU A 44 -9.55 10.48 -10.90
CA GLU A 44 -10.45 9.71 -11.77
C GLU A 44 -10.21 8.20 -11.64
N GLU A 45 -8.95 7.77 -11.59
CA GLU A 45 -8.56 6.38 -11.32
C GLU A 45 -9.04 5.92 -9.93
N GLU A 46 -8.92 6.78 -8.90
CA GLU A 46 -9.47 6.46 -7.58
C GLU A 46 -10.99 6.30 -7.60
N ALA A 47 -11.71 7.19 -8.32
CA ALA A 47 -13.16 7.12 -8.44
C ALA A 47 -13.64 5.88 -9.20
N LEU A 48 -12.94 5.52 -10.29
CA LEU A 48 -13.18 4.30 -11.06
C LEU A 48 -12.91 3.05 -10.22
N LEU A 49 -11.80 3.02 -9.47
CA LEU A 49 -11.50 1.90 -8.57
C LEU A 49 -12.63 1.71 -7.55
N VAL A 50 -13.13 2.79 -6.96
CA VAL A 50 -14.21 2.74 -5.97
C VAL A 50 -15.53 2.27 -6.59
N SER A 51 -15.86 2.70 -7.81
CA SER A 51 -17.09 2.25 -8.49
C SER A 51 -17.04 0.75 -8.82
N LEU A 52 -15.89 0.27 -9.32
CA LEU A 52 -15.68 -1.15 -9.62
C LEU A 52 -15.73 -2.01 -8.35
N VAL A 53 -15.11 -1.57 -7.26
CA VAL A 53 -15.18 -2.31 -5.99
C VAL A 53 -16.60 -2.34 -5.44
N ASN A 54 -17.39 -1.27 -5.61
CA ASN A 54 -18.78 -1.25 -5.19
C ASN A 54 -19.63 -2.31 -5.94
N LYS A 55 -19.38 -2.50 -7.24
CA LYS A 55 -20.04 -3.54 -8.06
C LYS A 55 -19.79 -4.95 -7.51
N TYR A 56 -18.62 -5.20 -6.93
CA TYR A 56 -18.22 -6.49 -6.37
C TYR A 56 -18.21 -6.53 -4.83
N LYS A 57 -18.89 -5.58 -4.16
CA LYS A 57 -18.80 -5.37 -2.70
C LYS A 57 -19.06 -6.63 -1.87
N GLU A 58 -20.02 -7.45 -2.28
CA GLU A 58 -20.46 -8.63 -1.52
C GLU A 58 -19.36 -9.69 -1.43
N LYS A 59 -18.60 -9.87 -2.51
CA LYS A 59 -17.48 -10.81 -2.57
C LYS A 59 -16.26 -10.26 -1.84
N ILE A 60 -15.99 -8.96 -1.97
CA ILE A 60 -14.80 -8.32 -1.40
C ILE A 60 -14.92 -8.11 0.11
N GLU A 61 -16.05 -7.59 0.59
CA GLU A 61 -16.27 -7.24 1.99
C GLU A 61 -16.91 -8.39 2.80
N CYS A 62 -16.95 -9.61 2.26
CA CYS A 62 -17.33 -10.79 3.00
C CYS A 62 -16.41 -11.00 4.21
N ARG A 63 -16.99 -11.17 5.42
CA ARG A 63 -16.25 -11.32 6.68
C ARG A 63 -15.54 -12.68 6.82
N LYS A 64 -15.92 -13.69 6.02
CA LYS A 64 -15.31 -15.03 6.07
C LYS A 64 -13.83 -14.98 5.66
N THR A 65 -13.02 -15.80 6.33
CA THR A 65 -11.56 -15.86 6.20
C THR A 65 -11.05 -17.25 5.84
N ASP A 66 -11.85 -18.05 5.16
CA ASP A 66 -11.49 -19.39 4.73
C ASP A 66 -10.58 -19.34 3.50
N MET A 67 -9.71 -20.34 3.30
CA MET A 67 -8.77 -20.40 2.17
C MET A 67 -9.49 -20.20 0.82
N MET A 68 -10.63 -20.88 0.62
CA MET A 68 -11.45 -20.74 -0.58
C MET A 68 -11.98 -19.32 -0.76
N THR A 69 -12.47 -18.70 0.32
CA THR A 69 -12.98 -17.31 0.25
C THR A 69 -11.88 -16.31 -0.05
N ASN A 70 -10.65 -16.53 0.43
CA ASN A 70 -9.50 -15.69 0.12
C ASN A 70 -9.08 -15.83 -1.35
N ALA A 71 -9.11 -17.05 -1.90
CA ALA A 71 -8.89 -17.30 -3.31
C ALA A 71 -9.95 -16.60 -4.18
N THR A 72 -11.23 -16.73 -3.83
CA THR A 72 -12.34 -16.05 -4.54
C THR A 72 -12.21 -14.52 -4.49
N LYS A 73 -11.80 -13.96 -3.34
CA LYS A 73 -11.52 -12.51 -3.21
C LYS A 73 -10.39 -12.09 -4.15
N MET A 74 -9.30 -12.86 -4.20
CA MET A 74 -8.18 -12.57 -5.10
C MET A 74 -8.59 -12.67 -6.58
N GLU A 75 -9.39 -13.66 -6.94
CA GLU A 75 -9.95 -13.79 -8.29
C GLU A 75 -10.85 -12.60 -8.65
N THR A 76 -11.66 -12.13 -7.69
CA THR A 76 -12.49 -10.93 -7.85
C THR A 76 -11.62 -9.69 -8.07
N TRP A 77 -10.50 -9.55 -7.36
CA TRP A 77 -9.53 -8.47 -7.60
C TRP A 77 -8.87 -8.55 -8.98
N LYS A 78 -8.62 -9.75 -9.51
CA LYS A 78 -8.14 -9.91 -10.90
C LYS A 78 -9.18 -9.44 -11.91
N LYS A 79 -10.47 -9.75 -11.69
CA LYS A 79 -11.58 -9.25 -12.54
C LYS A 79 -11.66 -7.73 -12.51
N ILE A 80 -11.54 -7.13 -11.33
CA ILE A 80 -11.48 -5.67 -11.18
C ILE A 80 -10.26 -5.09 -11.90
N ALA A 81 -9.09 -5.72 -11.80
CA ALA A 81 -7.90 -5.25 -12.50
C ALA A 81 -8.09 -5.27 -14.02
N ASN A 82 -8.70 -6.32 -14.55
CA ASN A 82 -9.02 -6.39 -15.97
C ASN A 82 -9.99 -5.28 -16.39
N GLU A 83 -11.12 -5.10 -15.68
CA GLU A 83 -12.08 -4.02 -15.97
C GLU A 83 -11.45 -2.63 -15.82
N PHE A 84 -10.61 -2.43 -14.80
CA PHE A 84 -9.91 -1.17 -14.56
C PHE A 84 -8.94 -0.86 -15.70
N ASN A 85 -8.12 -1.83 -16.10
CA ASN A 85 -7.13 -1.66 -17.17
C ASN A 85 -7.78 -1.57 -18.56
N SER A 86 -8.96 -2.17 -18.76
CA SER A 86 -9.75 -1.96 -19.99
C SER A 86 -10.39 -0.58 -20.06
N SER A 87 -10.64 0.06 -18.91
CA SER A 87 -11.29 1.37 -18.84
C SER A 87 -10.30 2.53 -18.68
N SER A 88 -9.07 2.25 -18.22
CA SER A 88 -8.01 3.22 -18.02
C SER A 88 -6.99 3.11 -19.16
N GLU A 89 -6.93 4.12 -20.01
CA GLU A 89 -5.96 4.19 -21.11
C GLU A 89 -4.54 4.56 -20.61
N VAL A 90 -4.42 5.01 -19.36
CA VAL A 90 -3.23 5.72 -18.87
C VAL A 90 -2.23 4.79 -18.19
N SER A 91 -2.69 3.83 -17.37
CA SER A 91 -1.77 3.00 -16.60
C SER A 91 -2.29 1.61 -16.28
N PHE A 92 -1.48 0.59 -16.60
CA PHE A 92 -1.74 -0.78 -16.21
C PHE A 92 -1.45 -0.97 -14.71
N ARG A 93 -2.43 -1.48 -13.97
CA ARG A 93 -2.32 -1.74 -12.54
C ARG A 93 -2.60 -3.21 -12.24
N ASP A 94 -1.71 -3.82 -11.47
CA ASP A 94 -1.93 -5.17 -10.96
C ASP A 94 -3.01 -5.20 -9.86
N ALA A 95 -3.70 -6.33 -9.75
CA ALA A 95 -4.73 -6.58 -8.76
C ALA A 95 -4.25 -6.29 -7.32
N LYS A 96 -2.99 -6.61 -7.01
CA LYS A 96 -2.39 -6.33 -5.69
C LYS A 96 -2.25 -4.83 -5.42
N ILE A 97 -1.89 -4.04 -6.44
CA ILE A 97 -1.75 -2.59 -6.33
C ILE A 97 -3.13 -1.95 -6.09
N LEU A 98 -4.14 -2.36 -6.86
CA LEU A 98 -5.51 -1.88 -6.71
C LEU A 98 -6.10 -2.22 -5.33
N LYS A 99 -5.90 -3.47 -4.87
CA LYS A 99 -6.29 -3.89 -3.52
C LYS A 99 -5.64 -3.02 -2.45
N ASN A 100 -4.33 -2.82 -2.52
CA ASN A 100 -3.60 -2.01 -1.54
C ASN A 100 -4.07 -0.54 -1.55
N LYS A 101 -4.32 0.01 -2.74
CA LYS A 101 -4.86 1.37 -2.88
C LYS A 101 -6.22 1.49 -2.22
N TYR A 102 -7.13 0.55 -2.49
CA TYR A 102 -8.45 0.51 -1.87
C TYR A 102 -8.38 0.33 -0.35
N ASP A 103 -7.51 -0.53 0.16
CA ASP A 103 -7.29 -0.71 1.59
C ASP A 103 -6.79 0.59 2.26
N ASN A 104 -5.91 1.34 1.59
CA ASN A 104 -5.45 2.66 2.05
C ASN A 104 -6.57 3.70 2.02
N ILE A 105 -7.42 3.70 0.99
CA ILE A 105 -8.61 4.53 0.93
C ILE A 105 -9.52 4.22 2.13
N LYS A 106 -9.80 2.94 2.42
CA LYS A 106 -10.58 2.54 3.61
C LYS A 106 -9.97 3.05 4.91
N LYS A 107 -8.67 2.89 5.10
CA LYS A 107 -7.95 3.37 6.31
C LYS A 107 -8.08 4.88 6.47
N ARG A 108 -7.85 5.63 5.40
CA ARG A 108 -7.97 7.10 5.40
C ARG A 108 -9.40 7.54 5.74
N THR A 109 -10.41 6.91 5.14
CA THR A 109 -11.82 7.20 5.41
C THR A 109 -12.19 6.91 6.87
N LYS A 110 -11.78 5.76 7.42
CA LYS A 110 -11.98 5.43 8.84
C LYS A 110 -11.32 6.45 9.77
N LYS A 111 -10.09 6.88 9.46
CA LYS A 111 -9.37 7.89 10.26
C LYS A 111 -10.09 9.24 10.22
N ALA A 112 -10.57 9.67 9.04
CA ALA A 112 -11.34 10.91 8.90
C ALA A 112 -12.64 10.86 9.70
N CYS A 113 -13.38 9.74 9.63
CA CYS A 113 -14.60 9.54 10.41
C CYS A 113 -14.35 9.61 11.91
N ARG A 114 -13.31 8.92 12.42
CA ARG A 114 -12.94 8.98 13.84
C ARG A 114 -12.61 10.39 14.30
N ARG A 115 -11.87 11.17 13.51
CA ARG A 115 -11.59 12.57 13.84
C ARG A 115 -12.88 13.39 13.96
N LYS A 116 -13.82 13.24 13.02
CA LYS A 116 -15.11 13.92 13.05
C LYS A 116 -15.91 13.57 14.32
N VAL A 117 -15.95 12.29 14.67
CA VAL A 117 -16.61 11.84 15.92
C VAL A 117 -15.91 12.44 17.14
N LEU A 118 -14.59 12.32 17.23
CA LEU A 118 -13.82 12.89 18.36
C LEU A 118 -13.97 14.40 18.48
N SER A 119 -14.05 15.14 17.37
CA SER A 119 -14.29 16.59 17.41
C SER A 119 -15.68 16.96 17.94
N LEU A 120 -16.67 16.07 17.81
CA LEU A 120 -18.01 16.28 18.37
C LEU A 120 -18.07 15.95 19.86
N PHE A 121 -17.29 14.97 20.31
CA PHE A 121 -17.30 14.47 21.70
C PHE A 121 -16.08 14.95 22.52
N GLY A 122 -15.32 15.93 22.02
CA GLY A 122 -14.13 16.46 22.69
C GLY A 122 -14.49 17.36 23.87
N THR A 123 -13.99 17.02 25.06
CA THR A 123 -14.30 17.68 26.34
C THR A 123 -13.22 18.66 26.83
N GLY A 124 -12.40 19.20 25.93
CA GLY A 124 -11.22 19.97 26.33
C GLY A 124 -10.96 21.22 25.51
N GLY A 125 -11.84 22.23 25.59
CA GLY A 125 -11.58 23.67 25.38
C GLY A 125 -10.94 24.17 24.08
N GLY A 126 -10.51 23.30 23.17
CA GLY A 126 -9.87 23.66 21.91
C GLY A 126 -10.91 23.98 20.84
N PRO A 127 -10.64 24.93 19.94
CA PRO A 127 -11.52 25.20 18.81
C PRO A 127 -11.74 23.90 18.00
N PRO A 128 -12.98 23.57 17.61
CA PRO A 128 -13.23 22.42 16.75
C PRO A 128 -12.38 22.54 15.49
N GLU A 129 -11.67 21.47 15.14
CA GLU A 129 -10.81 21.43 13.95
C GLU A 129 -11.65 21.82 12.73
N VAL A 130 -11.35 22.98 12.15
CA VAL A 130 -12.17 23.60 11.10
C VAL A 130 -12.37 22.57 9.99
N ILE A 131 -13.62 22.19 9.77
CA ILE A 131 -14.08 21.14 8.84
C ILE A 131 -13.50 21.35 7.41
N GLY A 132 -12.97 22.53 7.10
CA GLY A 132 -12.34 22.90 5.83
C GLY A 132 -10.89 22.46 5.58
N ARG A 133 -10.11 21.96 6.55
CA ARG A 133 -8.69 21.57 6.30
C ARG A 133 -8.36 20.07 6.36
N ILE A 134 -9.31 19.23 6.76
CA ILE A 134 -9.18 17.77 6.62
C ILE A 134 -9.72 17.39 5.24
N GLY A 135 -8.93 17.72 4.22
CA GLY A 135 -9.11 17.44 2.80
C GLY A 135 -10.44 16.83 2.40
N THR A 136 -11.35 17.70 1.93
CA THR A 136 -12.29 17.47 0.83
C THR A 136 -12.64 16.00 0.61
N ASP A 137 -13.90 15.68 0.88
CA ASP A 137 -14.72 14.55 0.45
C ASP A 137 -14.33 13.90 -0.92
N ARG A 138 -13.13 13.33 -1.04
CA ARG A 138 -12.64 12.73 -2.29
C ARG A 138 -13.23 11.36 -2.56
N ASN A 139 -13.95 10.79 -1.59
CA ASN A 139 -14.44 9.42 -1.65
C ASN A 139 -15.67 9.18 -0.75
N ARG A 140 -16.65 10.10 -0.73
CA ARG A 140 -17.96 9.91 -0.07
C ARG A 140 -18.57 8.55 -0.38
N ARG A 141 -18.41 8.10 -1.63
CA ARG A 141 -18.89 6.81 -2.14
C ARG A 141 -18.33 5.63 -1.35
N VAL A 142 -17.10 5.73 -0.83
CA VAL A 142 -16.44 4.70 -0.02
C VAL A 142 -17.05 4.60 1.38
N VAL A 143 -17.53 5.70 1.95
CA VAL A 143 -18.21 5.71 3.26
C VAL A 143 -19.41 4.77 3.25
N ASN A 144 -20.14 4.71 2.13
CA ASN A 144 -21.30 3.82 1.96
C ASN A 144 -20.93 2.35 1.73
N ILE A 145 -19.69 2.07 1.29
CA ILE A 145 -19.19 0.72 0.96
C ILE A 145 -18.51 0.07 2.17
N ILE A 146 -17.91 0.86 3.06
CA ILE A 146 -17.28 0.33 4.28
C ILE A 146 -18.36 -0.24 5.19
N SER A 147 -18.38 -1.58 5.25
CA SER A 147 -19.24 -2.47 6.03
C SER A 147 -19.86 -1.89 7.31
N SER A 148 -21.14 -2.24 7.49
CA SER A 148 -22.14 -2.03 8.56
C SER A 148 -21.72 -1.57 9.96
N GLY A 149 -20.50 -1.80 10.44
CA GLY A 149 -20.06 -1.36 11.77
C GLY A 149 -19.89 0.15 11.92
N VAL A 150 -19.63 0.88 10.82
CA VAL A 150 -19.51 2.36 10.84
C VAL A 150 -20.84 3.06 10.54
N ARG A 151 -21.77 2.38 9.84
CA ARG A 151 -23.10 2.93 9.50
C ARG A 151 -23.95 3.23 10.74
N ALA A 152 -23.96 2.35 11.74
CA ALA A 152 -24.69 2.58 12.98
C ALA A 152 -24.21 3.84 13.70
N TRP A 153 -22.90 4.11 13.70
CA TRP A 153 -22.33 5.32 14.31
C TRP A 153 -22.54 6.59 13.47
N PHE A 154 -22.74 6.46 12.16
CA PHE A 154 -22.89 7.60 11.24
C PHE A 154 -24.35 8.07 11.12
N LEU A 155 -25.32 7.14 11.08
CA LEU A 155 -26.75 7.45 10.97
C LEU A 155 -27.36 8.00 12.27
N GLN A 156 -26.72 7.75 13.43
CA GLN A 156 -27.13 8.32 14.71
C GLN A 156 -26.85 9.83 14.85
N LEU A 157 -26.11 10.43 13.92
CA LEU A 157 -25.68 11.84 13.95
C LEU A 157 -26.32 12.70 12.84
N GLU A 158 -27.17 12.11 12.00
CA GLU A 158 -27.90 12.79 10.91
C GLU A 158 -29.42 12.90 11.20
N ASN A 159 -29.84 12.69 12.45
CA ASN A 159 -31.23 12.84 12.90
C ASN A 159 -31.34 13.82 14.07
#